data_AF-A0A355S520-F1
#
_entry.id   AF-A0A355S520-F1
#
_cell.length_a   1.000
_cell.length_b   1.000
_cell.length_c   1.000
_cell.angle_alpha   90.00
_cell.angle_beta   90.00
_cell.angle_gamma   90.00
#
_symmetry.space_group_name_H-M   'P 1'
#
loop_
_entity.id
_entity.type
_entity.pdbx_description
1 polymer ?
#
loop_
_entity_poly.entity_id
_entity_poly.type
_entity_poly.pdbx_seq_one_letter_code
_entity_poly.pdbx_strand_id
1 'polypeptide(L)'
;LPLGLKARQTFIDLIAQKVSFPTQREIKRSLAYLTGDLGRAAQDARKEDEAVNYLQESVSIWEDLMESDSDNDEFRDQHRWTAQGLRELGVVTALPPKKR
;
A
#
# COMPACT_ATOMS: atom_id res chain seq x y z
N LEU A 1 -5.58 -0.93 -15.50
CA LEU A 1 -6.19 -2.27 -15.32
C LEU A 1 -7.57 -2.12 -14.66
N PRO A 2 -8.69 -2.28 -15.38
CA PRO A 2 -10.04 -2.07 -14.83
C PRO A 2 -10.37 -2.99 -13.65
N LEU A 3 -9.82 -4.20 -13.64
CA LEU A 3 -10.05 -5.18 -12.58
C LEU A 3 -9.42 -4.77 -11.24
N GLY A 4 -8.19 -4.23 -11.26
CA GLY A 4 -7.51 -3.77 -10.05
C GLY A 4 -8.23 -2.61 -9.37
N LEU A 5 -8.78 -1.66 -10.16
CA LEU A 5 -9.57 -0.55 -9.62
C LEU A 5 -10.88 -1.02 -8.97
N LYS A 6 -11.55 -2.01 -9.58
CA LYS A 6 -12.75 -2.62 -9.00
C LYS A 6 -12.42 -3.35 -7.69
N ALA A 7 -11.36 -4.14 -7.67
CA ALA A 7 -10.92 -4.83 -6.46
C ALA A 7 -10.57 -3.86 -5.32
N ARG A 8 -9.85 -2.76 -5.64
CA ARG A 8 -9.54 -1.68 -4.70
C ARG A 8 -10.82 -1.10 -4.09
N GLN A 9 -11.80 -0.76 -4.92
CA GLN A 9 -13.08 -0.23 -4.43
C GLN A 9 -13.81 -1.25 -3.55
N THR A 10 -13.85 -2.52 -3.96
CA THR A 10 -14.46 -3.59 -3.15
C THR A 10 -13.82 -3.69 -1.77
N PHE A 11 -12.50 -3.62 -1.65
CA PHE A 11 -11.84 -3.64 -0.34
C PHE A 11 -12.18 -2.41 0.51
N ILE A 12 -12.22 -1.22 -0.08
CA ILE A 12 -12.64 0.02 0.60
C ILE A 12 -14.08 -0.14 1.13
N ASP A 13 -14.99 -0.66 0.30
CA ASP A 13 -16.39 -0.86 0.67
C ASP A 13 -16.53 -1.88 1.82
N LEU A 14 -15.75 -2.97 1.81
CA LEU A 14 -15.78 -3.98 2.86
C LEU A 14 -15.22 -3.44 4.19
N ILE A 15 -14.20 -2.58 4.14
CA ILE A 15 -13.69 -1.87 5.32
C ILE A 15 -14.76 -0.93 5.87
N ALA A 16 -15.38 -0.13 5.02
CA ALA A 16 -16.45 0.80 5.42
C ALA A 16 -17.66 0.09 6.03
N GLN A 17 -18.01 -1.09 5.50
CA GLN A 17 -19.09 -1.94 6.02
C GLN A 17 -18.73 -2.64 7.34
N LYS A 18 -17.47 -2.61 7.77
CA LYS A 18 -16.99 -3.28 8.99
C LYS A 18 -17.38 -4.77 9.04
N VAL A 19 -17.25 -5.45 7.90
CA VAL A 19 -17.54 -6.89 7.83
C VAL A 19 -16.68 -7.66 8.84
N SER A 20 -17.25 -8.71 9.42
CA SER A 20 -16.57 -9.57 10.39
C SER A 20 -15.72 -10.64 9.74
N PHE A 21 -16.00 -11.01 8.48
CA PHE A 21 -15.23 -11.98 7.71
C PHE A 21 -15.16 -11.60 6.21
N PRO A 22 -13.96 -11.57 5.59
CA PRO A 22 -12.63 -11.63 6.23
C PRO A 22 -12.44 -10.52 7.26
N THR A 23 -11.46 -10.69 8.16
CA THR A 23 -11.20 -9.69 9.19
C THR A 23 -10.77 -8.35 8.57
N GLN A 24 -11.03 -7.25 9.27
CA GLN A 24 -10.60 -5.91 8.84
C GLN A 24 -9.10 -5.85 8.55
N ARG A 25 -8.29 -6.58 9.34
CA ARG A 25 -6.84 -6.71 9.14
C ARG A 25 -6.49 -7.39 7.81
N GLU A 26 -7.16 -8.49 7.47
CA GLU A 26 -6.94 -9.21 6.21
C GLU A 26 -7.33 -8.37 4.99
N ILE A 27 -8.42 -7.61 5.11
CA ILE A 27 -8.88 -6.71 4.04
C ILE A 27 -7.90 -5.56 3.85
N LYS A 28 -7.47 -4.90 4.94
CA LYS A 28 -6.42 -3.85 4.90
C LYS A 28 -5.13 -4.37 4.28
N ARG A 29 -4.65 -5.55 4.70
CA ARG A 29 -3.46 -6.20 4.13
C ARG A 29 -3.60 -6.41 2.61
N SER A 30 -4.73 -6.94 2.17
CA SER A 30 -5.00 -7.19 0.74
C SER A 30 -5.07 -5.89 -0.06
N LEU A 31 -5.69 -4.84 0.50
CA LEU A 31 -5.74 -3.52 -0.11
C LEU A 31 -4.34 -2.91 -0.25
N ALA A 32 -3.50 -3.01 0.78
CA ALA A 32 -2.14 -2.47 0.76
C ALA A 32 -1.25 -3.13 -0.29
N TYR A 33 -1.33 -4.45 -0.45
CA TYR A 33 -0.69 -5.15 -1.58
C TYR A 33 -1.16 -4.62 -2.93
N LEU A 34 -2.48 -4.60 -3.13
CA LEU A 34 -3.07 -4.20 -4.39
C LEU A 34 -2.69 -2.76 -4.78
N THR A 35 -2.70 -1.82 -3.84
CA THR A 35 -2.30 -0.43 -4.09
C THR A 35 -0.80 -0.31 -4.35
N GLY A 36 0.04 -1.13 -3.69
CA GLY A 36 1.47 -1.23 -4.03
C GLY A 36 1.69 -1.67 -5.48
N ASP A 37 1.02 -2.76 -5.90
CA ASP A 37 1.12 -3.29 -7.26
C ASP A 37 0.57 -2.31 -8.31
N LEU A 38 -0.56 -1.66 -8.03
CA LEU A 38 -1.12 -0.61 -8.90
C LEU A 38 -0.16 0.57 -9.03
N GLY A 39 0.51 0.94 -7.95
CA GLY A 39 1.54 1.98 -7.94
C GLY A 39 2.70 1.65 -8.86
N ARG A 40 3.24 0.42 -8.80
CA ARG A 40 4.31 -0.02 -9.70
C ARG A 40 3.86 -0.12 -11.16
N ALA A 41 2.68 -0.67 -11.40
CA ALA A 41 2.13 -0.72 -12.74
C ALA A 41 1.91 0.68 -13.34
N ALA A 42 1.50 1.66 -12.52
CA ALA A 42 1.37 3.06 -12.94
C ALA A 42 2.74 3.71 -13.22
N GLN A 43 3.76 3.41 -12.39
CA GLN A 43 5.14 3.85 -12.61
C GLN A 43 5.68 3.31 -13.95
N ASP A 44 5.52 2.01 -14.22
CA ASP A 44 5.90 1.38 -15.49
C ASP A 44 5.17 2.00 -16.69
N ALA A 45 3.92 2.40 -16.49
CA ALA A 45 3.10 3.10 -17.49
C ALA A 45 3.40 4.61 -17.60
N ARG A 46 4.39 5.13 -16.87
CA ARG A 46 4.76 6.56 -16.80
C ARG A 46 3.61 7.48 -16.36
N LYS A 47 2.73 6.97 -15.51
CA LYS A 47 1.63 7.71 -14.89
C LYS A 47 2.02 8.09 -13.47
N GLU A 48 2.93 9.06 -13.36
CA GLU A 48 3.59 9.39 -12.08
C GLU A 48 2.60 9.80 -10.99
N ASP A 49 1.61 10.65 -11.31
CA ASP A 49 0.58 11.07 -10.34
C ASP A 49 -0.23 9.88 -9.80
N GLU A 50 -0.65 8.96 -10.68
CA GLU A 50 -1.36 7.75 -10.27
C GLU A 50 -0.45 6.85 -9.42
N ALA A 51 0.82 6.71 -9.80
CA ALA A 51 1.79 5.91 -9.07
C ALA A 51 2.01 6.43 -7.65
N VAL A 52 2.21 7.75 -7.51
CA VAL A 52 2.36 8.39 -6.20
C VAL A 52 1.12 8.15 -5.33
N ASN A 53 -0.08 8.38 -5.88
CA ASN A 53 -1.32 8.19 -5.12
C ASN A 53 -1.48 6.77 -4.59
N TYR A 54 -1.27 5.75 -5.43
CA TYR A 54 -1.42 4.35 -4.99
C TYR A 54 -0.32 3.92 -4.03
N LEU A 55 0.92 4.34 -4.24
CA LEU A 55 2.02 3.99 -3.34
C LEU A 55 1.86 4.67 -1.96
N GLN A 56 1.38 5.91 -1.90
CA GLN A 56 1.06 6.59 -0.64
C GLN A 56 -0.06 5.89 0.12
N GLU A 57 -1.11 5.46 -0.58
CA GLU A 57 -2.19 4.67 0.02
C GLU A 57 -1.65 3.35 0.59
N SER A 58 -0.79 2.65 -0.13
CA SER A 58 -0.17 1.41 0.36
C SER A 58 0.68 1.65 1.62
N VAL A 59 1.54 2.67 1.60
CA VAL A 59 2.39 3.06 2.74
C VAL A 59 1.54 3.32 3.98
N SER A 60 0.50 4.16 3.86
CA SER A 60 -0.36 4.51 4.98
C SER A 60 -1.06 3.29 5.58
N ILE A 61 -1.50 2.33 4.75
CA ILE A 61 -2.15 1.11 5.26
C ILE A 61 -1.14 0.18 5.96
N TRP A 62 0.09 0.09 5.46
CA TRP A 62 1.13 -0.68 6.15
C TRP A 62 1.51 -0.04 7.50
N GLU A 63 1.60 1.28 7.57
CA GLU A 63 1.82 2.02 8.82
C GLU A 63 0.71 1.71 9.84
N ASP A 64 -0.57 1.83 9.43
CA ASP A 64 -1.74 1.44 10.22
C ASP A 64 -1.66 0.00 10.76
N LEU A 65 -1.23 -0.94 9.92
CA LEU A 65 -1.12 -2.36 10.30
C LEU A 65 0.00 -2.60 11.32
N MET A 66 1.14 -1.93 11.13
CA MET A 66 2.30 -2.03 12.03
C MET A 66 2.05 -1.40 13.41
N GLU A 67 1.14 -0.42 13.53
CA GLU A 67 0.72 0.08 14.85
C GLU A 67 0.09 -1.03 15.71
N SER A 68 -0.59 -1.99 15.08
CA SER A 68 -1.25 -3.11 15.75
C SER A 68 -0.40 -4.39 15.85
N ASP A 69 0.64 -4.50 15.03
CA ASP A 69 1.48 -5.70 14.87
C ASP A 69 2.88 -5.29 14.39
N SER A 70 3.64 -4.65 15.29
CA SER A 70 4.91 -4.00 14.95
C SER A 70 6.03 -4.99 14.62
N ASP A 71 5.90 -6.25 15.01
CA ASP A 71 6.90 -7.31 14.80
C ASP A 71 6.72 -8.12 13.51
N ASN A 72 5.76 -7.74 12.68
CA ASN A 72 5.48 -8.43 11.42
C ASN A 72 6.49 -8.07 10.31
N ASP A 73 7.41 -8.99 10.01
CA ASP A 73 8.43 -8.84 8.96
C ASP A 73 7.83 -8.53 7.58
N GLU A 74 6.70 -9.19 7.26
CA GLU A 74 6.02 -8.99 5.99
C GLU A 74 5.60 -7.52 5.82
N PHE A 75 5.01 -6.92 6.85
CA PHE A 75 4.53 -5.54 6.79
C PHE A 75 5.69 -4.56 6.65
N ARG A 76 6.80 -4.80 7.38
CA ARG A 76 8.01 -3.97 7.27
C ARG A 76 8.64 -4.03 5.88
N ASP A 77 8.69 -5.22 5.28
CA ASP A 77 9.28 -5.40 3.96
C ASP A 77 8.41 -4.79 2.87
N GLN A 78 7.08 -4.97 2.93
CA GLN A 78 6.16 -4.35 1.98
C GLN A 78 6.14 -2.83 2.10
N HIS A 79 6.11 -2.30 3.33
CA HIS A 79 6.23 -0.87 3.58
C HIS A 79 7.52 -0.28 3.00
N ARG A 80 8.66 -0.96 3.20
CA ARG A 80 9.95 -0.53 2.64
C ARG A 80 9.93 -0.53 1.12
N TRP A 81 9.35 -1.56 0.51
CA TRP A 81 9.26 -1.68 -0.94
C TRP A 81 8.41 -0.56 -1.57
N THR A 82 7.24 -0.27 -1.00
CA THR A 82 6.35 0.78 -1.53
C THR A 82 6.90 2.18 -1.28
N ALA A 83 7.50 2.41 -0.12
CA ALA A 83 8.18 3.67 0.16
C ALA A 83 9.43 3.90 -0.69
N GLN A 84 10.14 2.84 -1.08
CA GLN A 84 11.22 2.94 -2.06
C GLN A 84 10.67 3.41 -3.41
N GLY A 85 9.52 2.88 -3.86
CA GLY A 85 8.87 3.34 -5.09
C GLY A 85 8.56 4.84 -5.06
N LEU A 86 8.10 5.37 -3.93
CA LEU A 86 7.87 6.82 -3.77
C LEU A 86 9.16 7.63 -3.89
N ARG A 87 10.27 7.14 -3.35
CA ARG A 87 11.59 7.81 -3.49
C ARG A 87 12.09 7.79 -4.93
N GLU A 88 11.87 6.70 -5.65
CA GLU A 88 12.20 6.59 -7.08
C GLU A 88 11.42 7.63 -7.91
N LEU A 89 10.23 8.00 -7.46
CA LEU A 89 9.39 9.07 -8.04
C LEU A 89 9.72 10.48 -7.50
N GLY A 90 10.79 10.63 -6.70
CA GLY A 90 11.20 11.91 -6.12
C GLY A 90 10.34 12.38 -4.94
N VAL A 91 9.43 11.55 -4.43
CA VAL A 91 8.64 11.86 -3.24
C VAL A 91 9.47 11.54 -2.00
N VAL A 92 9.80 12.56 -1.22
CA VAL A 92 10.52 12.40 0.05
C VAL A 92 9.57 11.82 1.09
N THR A 93 9.66 10.51 1.31
CA THR A 93 8.97 9.81 2.39
C THR A 93 9.86 9.77 3.63
N ALA A 94 9.29 10.08 4.79
CA ALA A 94 9.97 10.06 6.08
C ALA A 94 10.26 8.62 6.53
N LEU A 95 11.23 7.97 5.88
CA LEU A 95 11.79 6.70 6.33
C LEU A 95 13.30 6.89 6.53
N PRO A 96 13.88 6.46 7.66
CA PRO A 96 15.31 6.58 7.85
C PRO A 96 16.06 5.78 6.77
N PRO A 97 17.17 6.31 6.20
CA PRO A 97 17.99 5.55 5.28
C PRO A 97 18.58 4.32 5.99
N LYS A 98 18.60 3.17 5.30
CA LYS A 98 19.37 1.98 5.73
C LYS A 98 20.84 2.41 5.80
N LYS A 99 21.40 2.49 7.01
CA LYS A 99 22.86 2.59 7.17
C LYS A 99 23.47 1.32 6.59
N ARG A 100 24.38 1.51 5.64
CA ARG A 100 25.26 0.46 5.09
C ARG A 100 26.26 0.02 6.14
#